data_AF-A0A644YSX3-F1
#
_entry.id   AF-A0A644YSX3-F1
#
_cell.length_a   1.000
_cell.length_b   1.000
_cell.length_c   1.000
_cell.angle_alpha   90.00
_cell.angle_beta   90.00
_cell.angle_gamma   90.00
#
_symmetry.space_group_name_H-M   'P 1'
#
loop_
_entity.id
_entity.type
_entity.pdbx_description
1 polymer ?
#
loop_
_entity_poly.entity_id
_entity_poly.type
_entity_poly.pdbx_seq_one_letter_code
_entity_poly.pdbx_strand_id
1 'polypeptide(L)'
;MPGADPARRARLASYARFLEVEPGADGRPALPAAVAALRRAGLRRVLSEGGPTVLGTLLGAGVVDELFLTLSPWLVGGEGPRILHAEAYRAPVPLRLLDVLGAGDELFLRYGVGAAAPTSSADRA
;
A
#
# COMPACT_ATOMS: atom_id res chain seq x y z
N MET A 1 -19.66 0.22 -14.52
CA MET A 1 -19.27 -1.15 -14.13
C MET A 1 -20.47 -1.95 -13.62
N PRO A 2 -20.81 -3.12 -14.19
CA PRO A 2 -21.80 -3.99 -13.58
C PRO A 2 -21.21 -4.55 -12.28
N GLY A 3 -21.75 -4.15 -11.12
CA GLY A 3 -21.33 -4.66 -9.80
C GLY A 3 -21.09 -3.62 -8.71
N ALA A 4 -20.97 -2.33 -9.03
CA ALA A 4 -20.96 -1.29 -8.01
C ALA A 4 -22.40 -1.01 -7.54
N ASP A 5 -22.69 -1.25 -6.26
CA ASP A 5 -24.00 -0.94 -5.67
C ASP A 5 -24.38 0.53 -5.92
N PRO A 6 -25.43 0.80 -6.72
CA PRO A 6 -25.86 2.16 -7.06
C PRO A 6 -26.23 2.98 -5.83
N ALA A 7 -26.84 2.35 -4.81
CA ALA A 7 -27.23 3.02 -3.58
C ALA A 7 -26.01 3.44 -2.76
N ARG A 8 -25.00 2.57 -2.66
CA ARG A 8 -23.73 2.90 -2.01
C ARG A 8 -22.99 4.01 -2.75
N ARG A 9 -22.97 3.99 -4.08
CA ARG A 9 -22.35 5.04 -4.91
C ARG A 9 -23.04 6.39 -4.68
N ALA A 10 -24.36 6.41 -4.72
CA ALA A 10 -25.15 7.63 -4.51
C ALA A 10 -24.87 8.25 -3.12
N ARG A 11 -24.82 7.43 -2.06
CA ARG A 11 -24.52 7.89 -0.69
C ARG A 11 -23.14 8.53 -0.55
N LEU A 12 -22.16 8.10 -1.35
CA LEU A 12 -20.77 8.58 -1.27
C LEU A 12 -20.47 9.70 -2.27
N ALA A 13 -21.39 10.03 -3.19
CA ALA A 13 -21.14 10.97 -4.28
C ALA A 13 -20.84 12.40 -3.83
N SER A 14 -21.33 12.82 -2.66
CA SER A 14 -21.00 14.13 -2.07
C SER A 14 -19.64 14.16 -1.37
N TYR A 15 -19.05 13.00 -1.05
CA TYR A 15 -17.82 12.89 -0.25
C TYR A 15 -16.61 12.42 -1.08
N ALA A 16 -16.85 11.78 -2.22
CA ALA A 16 -15.80 11.18 -3.02
C ALA A 16 -16.02 11.41 -4.51
N ARG A 17 -14.91 11.65 -5.22
CA ARG A 17 -14.86 11.55 -6.67
C ARG A 17 -14.66 10.08 -7.06
N PHE A 18 -15.52 9.57 -7.92
CA PHE A 18 -15.37 8.23 -8.47
C PHE A 18 -14.50 8.25 -9.73
N LEU A 19 -13.56 7.30 -9.80
CA LEU A 19 -12.84 6.97 -11.02
C LEU A 19 -13.22 5.56 -11.42
N GLU A 20 -13.64 5.38 -12.67
CA GLU A 20 -13.93 4.06 -13.22
C GLU A 20 -12.64 3.44 -13.77
N VAL A 21 -12.46 2.15 -13.50
CA VAL A 21 -11.36 1.35 -14.01
C VAL A 21 -11.86 -0.01 -14.41
N GLU A 22 -11.14 -0.63 -15.34
CA GLU A 22 -11.43 -1.99 -15.78
C GLU A 22 -11.33 -2.99 -14.61
N PRO A 23 -12.23 -3.99 -14.56
CA PRO A 23 -12.14 -5.04 -13.58
C PRO A 23 -10.93 -5.93 -13.86
N GLY A 24 -10.31 -6.43 -12.79
CA GLY A 24 -9.35 -7.52 -12.83
C GLY A 24 -10.04 -8.87 -13.03
N ALA A 25 -9.23 -9.93 -13.11
CA ALA A 25 -9.71 -11.30 -13.32
C ALA A 25 -10.66 -11.81 -12.22
N ASP A 26 -10.60 -11.23 -11.02
CA ASP A 26 -11.46 -11.53 -9.88
C ASP A 26 -12.75 -10.68 -9.84
N GLY A 27 -13.00 -9.88 -10.89
CA GLY A 27 -14.15 -8.97 -10.98
C GLY A 27 -14.04 -7.74 -10.09
N ARG A 28 -12.93 -7.55 -9.36
CA ARG A 28 -12.66 -6.35 -8.55
C ARG A 28 -11.92 -5.31 -9.37
N PRO A 29 -11.91 -4.02 -8.97
CA PRO A 29 -11.12 -3.01 -9.67
C PRO A 29 -9.64 -3.42 -9.76
N ALA A 30 -9.07 -3.41 -10.98
CA ALA A 30 -7.65 -3.70 -11.15
C ALA A 30 -6.82 -2.59 -10.50
N LEU A 31 -6.21 -2.87 -9.34
CA LEU A 31 -5.50 -1.86 -8.55
C LEU A 31 -4.37 -1.13 -9.31
N PRO A 32 -3.56 -1.78 -10.18
CA PRO A 32 -2.56 -1.07 -10.98
C PRO A 32 -3.21 -0.06 -11.94
N ALA A 33 -4.35 -0.40 -12.53
CA ALA A 33 -5.11 0.51 -13.38
C ALA A 33 -5.71 1.68 -12.57
N ALA A 34 -6.15 1.43 -11.33
CA ALA A 34 -6.60 2.47 -10.40
C ALA A 34 -5.47 3.47 -10.07
N VAL A 35 -4.27 2.99 -9.74
CA VAL A 35 -3.11 3.86 -9.51
C VAL A 35 -2.77 4.67 -10.77
N ALA A 36 -2.80 4.04 -11.94
CA ALA A 36 -2.57 4.74 -13.21
C ALA A 36 -3.64 5.82 -13.50
N ALA A 37 -4.92 5.54 -13.20
CA ALA A 37 -6.01 6.49 -13.34
C ALA A 37 -5.86 7.69 -12.40
N LEU A 38 -5.49 7.47 -11.13
CA LEU A 38 -5.19 8.52 -10.17
C LEU A 38 -4.04 9.41 -10.68
N ARG A 39 -2.95 8.81 -11.16
CA ARG A 39 -1.81 9.55 -11.73
C ARG A 39 -2.21 10.39 -12.95
N ARG A 40 -3.03 9.84 -13.87
CA ARG A 40 -3.58 10.59 -15.02
C ARG A 40 -4.48 11.75 -14.59
N ALA A 41 -5.17 11.63 -13.46
CA ALA A 41 -5.98 12.68 -12.87
C ALA A 41 -5.15 13.75 -12.11
N GLY A 42 -3.81 13.68 -12.15
CA GLY A 42 -2.92 14.62 -11.46
C GLY A 42 -2.65 14.27 -9.99
N LEU A 43 -3.18 13.16 -9.49
CA LEU A 43 -2.98 12.71 -8.12
C LEU A 43 -1.69 11.88 -8.05
N ARG A 44 -0.60 12.53 -7.63
CA ARG A 44 0.76 11.97 -7.69
C ARG A 44 1.22 11.28 -6.41
N ARG A 45 0.60 11.61 -5.27
CA ARG A 45 0.84 10.96 -3.98
C ARG A 45 -0.44 10.20 -3.61
N VAL A 46 -0.33 8.88 -3.55
CA VAL A 46 -1.45 7.99 -3.27
C VAL A 46 -1.12 7.21 -2.01
N LEU A 47 -1.93 7.40 -0.96
CA LEU A 47 -1.87 6.59 0.25
C LEU A 47 -2.83 5.40 0.07
N SER A 48 -2.32 4.18 0.27
CA SER A 48 -3.13 2.97 0.34
C SER A 48 -3.15 2.45 1.77
N GLU A 49 -4.30 2.59 2.44
CA GLU A 49 -4.56 2.04 3.78
C GLU A 49 -5.11 0.60 3.74
N GLY A 50 -5.02 -0.06 2.58
CA GLY A 50 -5.56 -1.40 2.38
C GLY A 50 -4.97 -2.45 3.32
N GLY A 51 -5.68 -3.57 3.46
CA GLY A 51 -5.20 -4.73 4.22
C GLY A 51 -4.13 -5.56 3.50
N PRO A 52 -3.68 -6.67 4.10
CA PRO A 52 -2.54 -7.47 3.61
C PRO A 52 -2.63 -7.91 2.14
N THR A 53 -3.83 -8.24 1.65
CA THR A 53 -4.08 -8.61 0.25
C THR A 53 -3.89 -7.43 -0.70
N VAL A 54 -4.40 -6.24 -0.34
CA VAL A 54 -4.27 -5.03 -1.17
C VAL A 54 -2.80 -4.61 -1.26
N LEU A 55 -2.09 -4.61 -0.13
CA LEU A 55 -0.65 -4.37 -0.10
C LEU A 55 0.10 -5.39 -1.00
N GLY A 56 -0.27 -6.67 -0.90
CA GLY A 56 0.28 -7.73 -1.75
C GLY A 56 0.07 -7.51 -3.24
N THR A 57 -1.14 -7.15 -3.67
CA THR A 57 -1.44 -6.86 -5.08
C THR A 57 -0.68 -5.64 -5.59
N LEU A 58 -0.58 -4.56 -4.80
CA LEU A 58 0.14 -3.35 -5.20
C LEU A 58 1.65 -3.57 -5.30
N LEU A 59 2.23 -4.23 -4.30
CA LEU A 59 3.65 -4.59 -4.34
C LEU A 59 3.93 -5.53 -5.52
N GLY A 60 3.07 -6.53 -5.76
CA GLY A 60 3.23 -7.49 -6.86
C GLY A 60 3.16 -6.84 -8.24
N ALA A 61 2.48 -5.70 -8.35
CA ALA A 61 2.43 -4.88 -9.56
C ALA A 61 3.57 -3.85 -9.67
N GLY A 62 4.47 -3.77 -8.68
CA GLY A 62 5.60 -2.84 -8.69
C GLY A 62 5.20 -1.36 -8.63
N VAL A 63 4.05 -1.04 -8.02
CA VAL A 63 3.53 0.34 -7.95
C VAL A 63 3.65 0.98 -6.56
N VAL A 64 4.31 0.32 -5.62
CA VAL A 64 4.55 0.83 -4.26
C VAL A 64 5.97 1.38 -4.18
N ASP A 65 6.06 2.67 -3.86
CA ASP A 65 7.34 3.38 -3.72
C ASP A 65 7.85 3.34 -2.26
N GLU A 66 6.95 3.54 -1.29
CA GLU A 66 7.25 3.60 0.14
C GLU A 66 6.27 2.77 0.98
N LEU A 67 6.75 2.17 2.06
CA LEU A 67 5.98 1.49 3.09
C LEU A 67 6.08 2.27 4.40
N PHE A 68 4.94 2.69 4.93
CA PHE A 68 4.79 3.24 6.27
C PHE A 68 4.32 2.12 7.20
N LEU A 69 5.16 1.72 8.15
CA LEU A 69 4.89 0.63 9.08
C LEU A 69 4.92 1.15 10.51
N THR A 70 3.81 0.98 11.22
CA THR A 70 3.75 1.22 12.67
C THR A 70 4.05 -0.07 13.41
N LEU A 71 5.03 -0.04 14.31
CA LEU A 71 5.28 -1.10 15.27
C LEU A 71 4.71 -0.69 16.62
N SER A 72 3.65 -1.38 17.03
CA SER A 72 2.99 -1.17 18.32
C SER A 72 3.62 -2.00 19.44
N PRO A 73 3.62 -1.56 20.71
CA PRO A 73 4.25 -2.24 21.85
C PRO A 73 3.41 -3.43 22.38
N TRP A 74 2.83 -4.22 21.48
CA TRP A 74 1.94 -5.34 21.81
C TRP A 74 2.44 -6.63 21.18
N LEU A 75 2.44 -7.70 21.97
CA LEU A 75 2.64 -9.06 21.47
C LEU A 75 1.27 -9.69 21.23
N VAL A 76 0.96 -9.95 19.96
CA VAL A 76 -0.29 -10.59 19.54
C VAL A 76 0.06 -11.90 18.83
N GLY A 77 -0.41 -13.02 19.37
CA GLY A 77 -0.29 -14.35 18.74
C GLY A 77 -1.54 -14.74 17.94
N GLY A 78 -1.53 -15.95 17.37
CA GLY A 78 -2.67 -16.55 16.66
C GLY A 78 -2.52 -16.59 15.14
N GLU A 79 -3.57 -17.06 14.47
CA GLU A 79 -3.63 -17.31 13.01
C GLU A 79 -3.98 -16.05 12.18
N GLY A 80 -3.82 -14.86 12.77
CA GLY A 80 -4.08 -13.59 12.09
C GLY A 80 -3.17 -13.42 10.87
N PRO A 81 -3.62 -12.70 9.83
CA PRO A 81 -2.78 -12.47 8.66
C PRO A 81 -1.57 -11.62 9.03
N ARG A 82 -0.42 -11.89 8.39
CA ARG A 82 0.73 -10.97 8.45
C ARG A 82 0.39 -9.66 7.74
N ILE A 83 1.22 -8.64 7.92
CA ILE A 83 1.05 -7.33 7.23
C ILE A 83 0.96 -7.46 5.71
N LEU A 84 1.54 -8.53 5.14
CA LEU A 84 1.57 -8.83 3.72
C LEU A 84 0.98 -10.23 3.48
N HIS A 85 0.02 -10.32 2.56
CA HIS A 85 -0.53 -11.59 2.10
C HIS A 85 -0.69 -11.57 0.58
N ALA A 86 0.09 -12.38 -0.13
CA ALA A 86 -0.04 -12.55 -1.57
C ALA A 86 0.56 -13.88 -2.04
N GLU A 87 -0.24 -14.69 -2.73
CA GLU A 87 0.18 -15.98 -3.32
C GLU A 87 1.30 -15.85 -4.36
N ALA A 88 1.45 -14.67 -4.96
CA ALA A 88 2.44 -14.39 -6.00
C ALA A 88 3.86 -14.10 -5.46
N TYR A 89 4.04 -13.89 -4.15
CA TYR A 89 5.35 -13.58 -3.58
C TYR A 89 6.18 -14.85 -3.37
N ARG A 90 6.99 -15.21 -4.37
CA ARG A 90 7.98 -16.28 -4.27
C ARG A 90 9.36 -15.81 -3.80
N ALA A 91 9.62 -14.49 -3.81
CA ALA A 91 10.90 -13.91 -3.39
C ALA A 91 10.69 -12.68 -2.49
N PRO A 92 11.55 -12.45 -1.47
CA PRO A 92 11.51 -11.24 -0.66
C PRO A 92 11.71 -9.95 -1.46
N VAL A 93 11.00 -8.89 -1.10
CA VAL A 93 11.24 -7.53 -1.64
C VAL A 93 12.18 -6.79 -0.67
N PRO A 94 13.32 -6.26 -1.14
CA PRO A 94 14.21 -5.50 -0.28
C PRO A 94 13.56 -4.17 0.12
N LEU A 95 13.73 -3.81 1.39
CA LEU A 95 13.31 -2.53 1.96
C LEU A 95 14.53 -1.76 2.44
N ARG A 96 14.53 -0.45 2.23
CA ARG A 96 15.53 0.47 2.77
C ARG A 96 14.87 1.35 3.82
N LEU A 97 15.37 1.34 5.04
CA LEU A 97 14.91 2.27 6.07
C LEU A 97 15.27 3.70 5.66
N LEU A 98 14.25 4.56 5.58
CA LEU A 98 14.40 5.97 5.24
C LEU A 98 14.30 6.84 6.50
N ASP A 99 13.32 6.57 7.36
CA ASP A 99 13.11 7.30 8.62
C ASP A 99 12.58 6.39 9.72
N VAL A 100 12.87 6.78 10.96
CA VAL A 100 12.28 6.23 12.19
C VAL A 100 11.81 7.39 13.05
N LEU A 101 10.57 7.33 13.52
CA LEU A 101 10.04 8.24 14.52
C LEU A 101 9.50 7.42 15.70
N GLY A 102 9.97 7.73 16.90
CA GLY A 102 9.38 7.23 18.14
C GLY A 102 8.27 8.17 18.65
N ALA A 103 7.15 7.61 19.09
CA ALA A 103 6.13 8.36 19.83
C ALA A 103 5.57 7.51 20.98
N GLY A 104 5.93 7.86 22.21
CA GLY A 104 5.73 6.96 23.34
C GLY A 104 6.47 5.65 23.13
N ASP A 105 5.76 4.53 23.25
CA ASP A 105 6.28 3.18 23.06
C ASP A 105 6.07 2.65 21.61
N GLU A 106 5.54 3.48 20.71
CA GLU A 106 5.34 3.12 19.29
C GLU A 106 6.50 3.59 18.42
N LEU A 107 6.77 2.83 17.35
CA LEU A 107 7.68 3.23 16.27
C LEU A 107 6.91 3.41 14.96
N PHE A 108 7.15 4.52 14.29
CA PHE A 108 6.71 4.78 12.92
C PHE A 108 7.92 4.66 12.00
N LEU A 109 7.89 3.66 11.13
CA LEU A 109 8.98 3.32 10.23
C LEU A 109 8.59 3.69 8.81
N ARG A 110 9.47 4.39 8.10
CA ARG A 110 9.31 4.67 6.67
C ARG A 110 10.37 3.92 5.89
N TYR A 111 9.94 3.03 5.00
CA TYR A 111 10.82 2.26 4.14
C TYR A 111 10.63 2.64 2.67
N GLY A 112 11.72 2.72 1.91
CA GLY A 112 11.68 2.70 0.44
C GLY A 112 11.65 1.26 -0.06
N VAL A 113 10.79 0.98 -1.03
CA VAL A 113 10.62 -0.36 -1.61
C VAL A 113 11.53 -0.53 -2.83
N GLY A 114 12.27 -1.64 -2.93
CA GLY A 114 13.08 -1.96 -4.11
C GLY A 114 14.33 -1.09 -4.29
N ALA A 115 14.66 -0.23 -3.33
CA ALA A 115 15.87 0.58 -3.37
C ALA A 115 17.12 -0.30 -3.14
N ALA A 116 18.11 -0.19 -4.02
CA ALA A 116 19.44 -0.75 -3.76
C ALA A 116 20.05 -0.12 -2.49
N ALA A 117 20.87 -0.89 -1.77
CA ALA A 117 21.58 -0.40 -0.60
C ALA A 117 22.35 0.89 -0.94
N PRO A 118 22.34 1.92 -0.08
CA PRO A 118 23.25 3.04 -0.27
C PRO A 118 24.69 2.51 -0.22
N THR A 119 25.53 2.94 -1.16
CA THR A 119 26.98 2.98 -0.91
C THR A 119 27.17 3.77 0.37
N SER A 120 27.88 3.20 1.34
CA SER A 120 28.01 3.83 2.66
C SER A 120 28.52 5.25 2.48
N SER A 121 27.71 6.24 2.83
CA SER A 121 28.28 7.46 3.39
C SER A 121 28.33 7.21 4.89
N ALA A 122 29.54 6.92 5.35
CA ALA A 122 29.92 7.37 6.67
C ALA A 122 29.59 8.87 6.80
N ASP A 123 29.30 9.27 8.03
CA ASP A 123 28.83 10.59 8.46
C ASP A 123 27.34 10.89 8.31
N ARG A 124 26.64 10.69 9.43
CA ARG A 124 25.96 11.79 10.13
C ARG A 124 26.13 11.58 11.62
N ALA A 125 27.00 12.42 12.20
CA ALA A 125 27.08 12.71 13.62
C ALA A 125 25.82 13.45 14.10
#